data_AF-A0A645D3R1-F1
#
_entry.id   AF-A0A645D3R1-F1
#
_cell.length_a   1.000
_cell.length_b   1.000
_cell.length_c   1.000
_cell.angle_alpha   90.00
_cell.angle_beta   90.00
_cell.angle_gamma   90.00
#
_symmetry.space_group_name_H-M   'P 1'
#
loop_
_entity.id
_entity.type
_entity.pdbx_description
1 polymer ?
#
loop_
_entity_poly.entity_id
_entity_poly.type
_entity_poly.pdbx_seq_one_letter_code
_entity_poly.pdbx_strand_id
1 'polypeptide(L)'
;MVPSLVGKSLEDARANIGNFKVGELSYNEDKSKKDGVVLSQIPKADTEAKKGSEINLVINRLEKEEQPQTIKTSMAIMLPEKETVALQIKDLSTGAVVYNQTIRPADLNGILIVDIIGKNGETKDYEIYIDGQYYTTQQVAF
;
A
#
# COMPACT_ATOMS: atom_id res chain seq x y z
N MET A 1 -39.27 9.60 14.62
CA MET A 1 -38.35 8.64 15.27
C MET A 1 -37.02 8.70 14.55
N VAL A 2 -35.94 8.44 15.29
CA VAL A 2 -34.57 8.41 14.77
C VAL A 2 -34.35 7.13 13.95
N PRO A 3 -33.80 7.21 12.72
CA PRO A 3 -33.58 6.03 11.88
C PRO A 3 -32.45 5.14 12.42
N SER A 4 -32.44 3.86 12.01
CA SER A 4 -31.35 2.94 12.27
C SER A 4 -30.27 3.03 11.19
N LEU A 5 -29.07 3.47 11.59
CA LEU A 5 -27.92 3.71 10.74
C LEU A 5 -26.73 2.77 11.06
N VAL A 6 -26.76 2.10 12.21
CA VAL A 6 -25.72 1.15 12.62
C VAL A 6 -25.57 0.02 11.60
N GLY A 7 -24.33 -0.30 11.23
CA GLY A 7 -23.98 -1.32 10.23
C GLY A 7 -24.03 -0.84 8.78
N LYS A 8 -24.58 0.35 8.50
CA LYS A 8 -24.52 0.97 7.17
C LYS A 8 -23.16 1.62 6.93
N SER A 9 -22.77 1.79 5.66
CA SER A 9 -21.64 2.66 5.31
C SER A 9 -21.96 4.12 5.66
N LEU A 10 -20.96 4.99 5.79
CA LEU A 10 -21.20 6.42 6.01
C LEU A 10 -22.03 7.05 4.87
N GLU A 11 -21.83 6.61 3.63
CA GLU A 11 -22.59 7.07 2.48
C GLU A 11 -24.06 6.64 2.56
N ASP A 12 -24.30 5.36 2.84
CA ASP A 12 -25.66 4.83 3.03
C ASP A 12 -26.34 5.49 4.24
N ALA A 13 -25.61 5.72 5.32
CA ALA A 13 -26.14 6.39 6.50
C ALA A 13 -26.60 7.82 6.16
N ARG A 14 -25.82 8.56 5.36
CA ARG A 14 -26.21 9.88 4.84
C ARG A 14 -27.45 9.82 3.96
N ALA A 15 -27.56 8.81 3.09
CA ALA A 15 -28.72 8.65 2.23
C ALA A 15 -30.00 8.28 3.01
N ASN A 16 -29.86 7.57 4.14
CA ASN A 16 -30.98 7.05 4.93
C ASN A 16 -31.29 7.86 6.20
N ILE A 17 -30.64 9.01 6.41
CA ILE A 17 -30.79 9.80 7.64
C ILE A 17 -32.15 10.52 7.75
N GLY A 18 -32.89 10.62 6.64
CA GLY A 18 -34.23 11.20 6.60
C GLY A 18 -34.24 12.69 6.90
N ASN A 19 -35.10 13.12 7.84
CA ASN A 19 -35.27 14.53 8.22
C ASN A 19 -34.28 15.00 9.30
N PHE A 20 -33.21 14.25 9.54
CA PHE A 20 -32.13 14.60 10.48
C PHE A 20 -30.88 15.04 9.71
N LYS A 21 -29.92 15.61 10.42
CA LYS A 21 -28.62 15.99 9.86
C LYS A 21 -27.53 15.09 10.42
N VAL A 22 -26.47 14.85 9.66
CA VAL A 22 -25.26 14.24 10.23
C VAL A 22 -24.61 15.28 11.13
N GLY A 23 -24.40 14.93 12.40
CA GLY A 23 -23.68 15.74 13.37
C GLY A 23 -22.20 15.40 13.40
N GLU A 24 -21.67 15.21 14.60
CA GLU A 24 -20.28 14.84 14.83
C GLU A 24 -19.99 13.41 14.32
N LEU A 25 -18.88 13.28 13.60
CA LEU A 25 -18.30 11.99 13.25
C LEU A 25 -17.10 11.73 14.13
N SER A 26 -17.14 10.64 14.89
CA SER A 26 -15.99 10.10 15.60
C SER A 26 -15.62 8.74 15.02
N TYR A 27 -14.40 8.29 15.33
CA TYR A 27 -13.84 7.06 14.77
C TYR A 27 -13.39 6.15 15.90
N ASN A 28 -13.68 4.86 15.75
CA ASN A 28 -13.19 3.83 16.66
C ASN A 28 -12.85 2.57 15.85
N GLU A 29 -12.07 1.68 16.44
CA GLU A 29 -11.69 0.42 15.81
C GLU A 29 -12.50 -0.74 16.40
N ASP A 30 -13.13 -1.52 15.53
CA ASP A 30 -13.73 -2.81 15.83
C ASP A 30 -13.36 -3.80 14.72
N LYS A 31 -12.33 -4.61 14.97
CA LYS A 31 -11.80 -5.61 14.02
C LYS A 31 -12.81 -6.70 13.66
N SER A 32 -13.93 -6.82 14.38
CA SER A 32 -15.00 -7.76 14.04
C SER A 32 -15.97 -7.23 12.98
N LYS A 33 -15.87 -5.95 12.62
CA LYS A 33 -16.77 -5.27 11.68
C LYS A 33 -16.00 -4.74 10.47
N LYS A 34 -16.73 -4.51 9.38
CA LYS A 34 -16.17 -3.95 8.14
C LYS A 34 -15.66 -2.52 8.38
N ASP A 35 -14.58 -2.15 7.71
CA ASP A 35 -14.10 -0.77 7.69
C ASP A 35 -15.14 0.18 7.07
N GLY A 36 -15.25 1.39 7.60
CA GLY A 36 -16.14 2.44 7.09
C GLY A 36 -17.63 2.31 7.46
N VAL A 37 -18.00 1.33 8.28
CA VAL A 37 -19.41 1.16 8.74
C VAL A 37 -19.69 1.93 10.02
N VAL A 38 -20.94 2.35 10.23
CA VAL A 38 -21.38 2.96 11.49
C VAL A 38 -21.39 1.91 12.60
N LEU A 39 -20.57 2.12 13.64
CA LEU A 39 -20.51 1.30 14.85
C LEU A 39 -21.63 1.64 15.82
N SER A 40 -21.92 2.94 15.97
CA SER A 40 -22.97 3.44 16.84
C SER A 40 -23.45 4.82 16.40
N GLN A 41 -24.61 5.21 16.90
CA GLN A 41 -25.24 6.50 16.61
C GLN A 41 -25.85 7.10 17.87
N ILE A 42 -25.95 8.43 17.91
CA ILE A 42 -26.61 9.18 18.98
C ILE A 42 -27.40 10.34 18.36
N PRO A 43 -28.72 10.48 18.62
CA PRO A 43 -29.54 9.64 19.49
C PRO A 43 -29.73 8.22 18.96
N LYS A 44 -30.16 7.29 19.84
CA LYS A 44 -30.38 5.88 19.47
C LYS A 44 -31.51 5.74 18.47
N ALA A 45 -31.44 4.72 17.63
CA ALA A 45 -32.53 4.36 16.73
C ALA A 45 -33.85 4.17 17.50
N ASP A 46 -34.96 4.46 16.82
CA ASP A 46 -36.34 4.34 17.33
C ASP A 46 -36.68 5.25 18.53
N THR A 47 -35.79 6.18 18.88
CA THR A 47 -36.09 7.22 19.88
C THR A 47 -36.77 8.44 19.25
N GLU A 48 -37.43 9.25 20.08
CA GLU A 48 -37.94 10.55 19.66
C GLU A 48 -36.86 11.62 19.75
N ALA A 49 -36.70 12.39 18.67
CA ALA A 49 -35.80 13.52 18.60
C ALA A 49 -36.42 14.62 17.75
N LYS A 50 -36.03 15.87 18.00
CA LYS A 50 -36.56 17.04 17.29
C LYS A 50 -36.26 16.92 15.79
N LYS A 51 -37.26 17.15 14.95
CA LYS A 51 -37.08 17.18 13.49
C LYS A 51 -35.97 18.18 13.13
N GLY A 52 -35.05 17.76 12.26
CA GLY A 52 -33.91 18.57 11.84
C GLY A 52 -32.75 18.61 12.82
N SER A 53 -32.82 17.90 13.97
CA SER A 53 -31.68 17.73 14.85
C SER A 53 -30.59 16.85 14.22
N GLU A 54 -29.44 16.83 14.86
CA GLU A 54 -28.28 16.06 14.42
C GLU A 54 -28.30 14.63 14.97
N ILE A 55 -27.67 13.72 14.23
CA ILE A 55 -27.31 12.38 14.66
C ILE A 55 -25.79 12.26 14.52
N ASN A 56 -25.11 12.09 15.66
CA ASN A 56 -23.68 11.83 15.73
C ASN A 56 -23.44 10.35 15.43
N LEU A 57 -22.38 10.03 14.70
CA LEU A 57 -22.04 8.67 14.29
C LEU A 57 -20.62 8.33 14.71
N VAL A 58 -20.44 7.13 15.24
CA VAL A 58 -19.11 6.53 15.42
C VAL A 58 -18.88 5.60 14.23
N ILE A 59 -17.85 5.87 13.44
CA ILE A 59 -17.50 5.10 12.25
C ILE A 59 -16.37 4.13 12.58
N ASN A 60 -16.51 2.90 12.11
CA ASN A 60 -15.44 1.91 12.19
C ASN A 60 -14.32 2.36 11.28
N ARG A 61 -13.16 2.59 11.86
CA ARG A 61 -11.95 2.85 11.11
C ARG A 61 -10.96 1.79 11.53
N LEU A 62 -10.85 0.76 10.70
CA LEU A 62 -9.71 -0.13 10.83
C LEU A 62 -8.49 0.69 10.42
N GLU A 63 -7.44 0.69 11.23
CA GLU A 63 -6.16 1.13 10.72
C GLU A 63 -5.89 0.28 9.48
N LYS A 64 -5.88 0.90 8.30
CA LYS A 64 -5.37 0.22 7.12
C LYS A 64 -3.96 -0.19 7.53
N GLU A 65 -3.70 -1.49 7.58
CA GLU A 65 -2.33 -1.98 7.45
C GLU A 65 -1.74 -1.15 6.33
N GLU A 66 -0.73 -0.32 6.64
CA GLU A 66 -0.10 0.52 5.64
C GLU A 66 0.27 -0.44 4.51
N GLN A 67 -0.46 -0.34 3.38
CA GLN A 67 -0.09 -1.10 2.20
C GLN A 67 1.38 -0.78 2.00
N PRO A 68 2.27 -1.77 1.99
CA PRO A 68 3.69 -1.49 2.10
C PRO A 68 4.03 -0.52 0.98
N GLN A 69 4.34 0.72 1.35
CA GLN A 69 4.53 1.78 0.37
C GLN A 69 5.72 1.34 -0.46
N THR A 70 5.50 0.96 -1.70
CA THR A 70 6.60 0.54 -2.55
C THR A 70 7.37 1.79 -2.93
N ILE A 71 8.65 1.84 -2.61
CA ILE A 71 9.54 2.88 -3.06
C ILE A 71 10.48 2.34 -4.13
N LYS A 72 10.92 3.28 -4.97
CA LYS A 72 11.82 3.02 -6.09
C LYS A 72 13.19 3.59 -5.72
N THR A 73 14.21 2.76 -5.81
CA THR A 73 15.61 3.16 -5.62
C THR A 73 16.44 2.60 -6.78
N SER A 74 17.67 3.07 -6.93
CA SER A 74 18.53 2.67 -8.04
C SER A 74 19.78 1.96 -7.52
N MET A 75 20.14 0.86 -8.18
CA MET A 75 21.33 0.07 -7.93
C MET A 75 22.33 0.29 -9.07
N ALA A 76 23.58 0.57 -8.74
CA ALA A 76 24.65 0.75 -9.72
C ALA A 76 25.48 -0.53 -9.85
N ILE A 77 25.67 -1.01 -11.08
CA ILE A 77 26.41 -2.22 -11.39
C ILE A 77 27.55 -1.83 -12.33
N MET A 78 28.78 -2.07 -11.88
CA MET A 78 29.96 -2.01 -12.74
C MET A 78 29.96 -3.21 -13.67
N LEU A 79 30.00 -2.95 -14.97
CA LEU A 79 29.99 -3.99 -16.00
C LEU A 79 31.43 -4.31 -16.41
N PRO A 80 31.74 -5.59 -16.71
CA PRO A 80 33.05 -5.95 -17.24
C PRO A 80 33.24 -5.38 -18.66
N GLU A 81 34.48 -5.11 -19.03
CA GLU A 81 34.86 -4.63 -20.37
C GLU A 81 34.72 -5.76 -21.40
N LYS A 82 33.48 -5.99 -21.85
CA LYS A 82 33.11 -6.95 -22.90
C LYS A 82 32.24 -6.24 -23.93
N GLU A 83 32.18 -6.78 -25.15
CA GLU A 83 31.32 -6.22 -26.20
C GLU A 83 29.83 -6.30 -25.82
N THR A 84 29.40 -7.47 -25.34
CA THR A 84 28.05 -7.72 -24.84
C THR A 84 28.14 -8.54 -23.57
N VAL A 85 27.19 -8.33 -22.66
CA VAL A 85 27.01 -9.16 -21.46
C VAL A 85 25.54 -9.52 -21.29
N ALA A 86 25.25 -10.78 -20.98
CA ALA A 86 23.91 -11.20 -20.56
C ALA A 86 23.78 -11.00 -19.04
N LEU A 87 23.05 -9.96 -18.62
CA LEU A 87 22.90 -9.60 -17.22
C LEU A 87 21.57 -10.12 -16.67
N GLN A 88 21.65 -10.84 -15.54
CA GLN A 88 20.48 -11.23 -14.75
C GLN A 88 20.62 -10.75 -13.32
N ILE A 89 19.54 -10.22 -12.75
CA ILE A 89 19.46 -9.79 -11.35
C ILE A 89 18.34 -10.57 -10.70
N LYS A 90 18.64 -11.28 -9.61
CA LYS A 90 17.72 -12.13 -8.87
C LYS A 90 17.50 -11.58 -7.47
N ASP A 91 16.25 -11.31 -7.11
CA ASP A 91 15.85 -11.00 -5.74
C ASP A 91 15.96 -12.28 -4.89
N LEU A 92 16.86 -12.29 -3.91
CA LEU A 92 17.06 -13.46 -3.05
C LEU A 92 15.89 -13.75 -2.11
N SER A 93 15.10 -12.73 -1.77
CA SER A 93 13.96 -12.90 -0.86
C SER A 93 12.82 -13.72 -1.49
N THR A 94 12.64 -13.59 -2.81
CA THR A 94 11.57 -14.28 -3.56
C THR A 94 12.09 -15.33 -4.53
N GLY A 95 13.38 -15.28 -4.88
CA GLY A 95 13.98 -16.05 -5.96
C GLY A 95 13.65 -15.53 -7.36
N ALA A 96 12.90 -14.42 -7.49
CA ALA A 96 12.47 -13.89 -8.77
C ALA A 96 13.61 -13.19 -9.52
N VAL A 97 13.68 -13.38 -10.83
CA VAL A 97 14.57 -12.61 -11.71
C VAL A 97 13.89 -11.28 -12.04
N VAL A 98 14.43 -10.18 -11.51
CA VAL A 98 13.86 -8.82 -11.61
C VAL A 98 14.44 -8.02 -12.78
N TYR A 99 15.56 -8.48 -13.34
CA TYR A 99 16.16 -7.92 -14.55
C TYR A 99 16.82 -9.05 -15.35
N ASN A 100 16.60 -9.06 -16.67
CA ASN A 100 17.24 -10.00 -17.59
C ASN A 100 17.35 -9.38 -18.98
N GLN A 101 18.54 -8.86 -19.32
CA GLN A 101 18.79 -8.24 -20.63
C GLN A 101 20.22 -8.53 -21.08
N THR A 102 20.43 -8.53 -22.40
CA THR A 102 21.78 -8.45 -22.98
C THR A 102 22.07 -6.99 -23.29
N ILE A 103 23.20 -6.49 -22.77
CA ILE A 103 23.59 -5.08 -22.89
C ILE A 103 25.00 -4.96 -23.44
N ARG A 104 25.35 -3.81 -24.01
CA ARG A 104 26.72 -3.47 -24.43
C ARG A 104 27.32 -2.50 -23.41
N PRO A 105 28.28 -2.92 -22.57
CA PRO A 105 28.91 -2.06 -21.56
C PRO A 105 29.46 -0.73 -22.11
N ALA A 106 29.95 -0.73 -23.36
CA ALA A 106 30.47 0.45 -24.02
C ALA A 106 29.43 1.58 -24.20
N ASP A 107 28.15 1.22 -24.41
CA ASP A 107 27.07 2.20 -24.58
C ASP A 107 26.68 2.87 -23.25
N LEU A 108 27.12 2.28 -22.13
CA LEU A 108 26.78 2.69 -20.76
C LEU A 108 28.00 3.22 -19.99
N ASN A 109 29.13 3.45 -20.66
CA ASN A 109 30.40 3.81 -20.01
C ASN A 109 30.78 2.85 -18.87
N GLY A 110 30.45 1.56 -19.00
CA GLY A 110 30.76 0.52 -18.02
C GLY A 110 29.91 0.51 -16.75
N ILE A 111 28.86 1.35 -16.62
CA ILE A 111 27.99 1.38 -15.43
C ILE A 111 26.53 1.27 -15.84
N LEU A 112 25.85 0.24 -15.36
CA LEU A 112 24.39 0.14 -15.46
C LEU A 112 23.74 0.64 -14.18
N ILE A 113 22.74 1.51 -14.31
CA ILE A 113 21.85 1.91 -13.21
C ILE A 113 20.52 1.21 -13.41
N VAL A 114 20.13 0.36 -12.46
CA VAL A 114 18.87 -0.39 -12.49
C VAL A 114 17.96 0.12 -11.40
N ASP A 115 16.75 0.50 -11.79
CA ASP A 115 15.71 0.84 -10.84
C ASP A 115 15.09 -0.42 -10.25
N ILE A 116 15.05 -0.49 -8.93
CA ILE A 116 14.49 -1.59 -8.16
C ILE A 116 13.36 -1.06 -7.29
N ILE A 117 12.34 -1.89 -7.06
CA ILE A 117 11.16 -1.56 -6.27
C ILE A 117 11.10 -2.48 -5.05
N GLY A 118 10.91 -1.89 -3.88
CA GLY A 118 10.77 -2.58 -2.61
C GLY A 118 9.87 -1.81 -1.66
N LYS A 119 9.45 -2.43 -0.58
CA LYS A 119 8.60 -1.89 0.47
C LYS A 119 9.40 -0.93 1.36
N ASN A 120 8.82 0.21 1.70
CA ASN A 120 9.42 1.19 2.61
C ASN A 120 9.79 0.54 3.97
N GLY A 121 11.02 0.78 4.41
CA GLY A 121 11.64 0.18 5.58
C GLY A 121 12.24 -1.22 5.37
N GLU A 122 12.21 -1.80 4.16
CA GLU A 122 12.74 -3.13 3.89
C GLU A 122 14.15 -3.10 3.30
N THR A 123 14.89 -4.19 3.47
CA THR A 123 16.20 -4.36 2.85
C THR A 123 16.23 -5.70 2.13
N LYS A 124 16.72 -5.71 0.90
CA LYS A 124 16.79 -6.90 0.05
C LYS A 124 18.17 -7.10 -0.53
N ASP A 125 18.55 -8.36 -0.67
CA ASP A 125 19.77 -8.77 -1.34
C ASP A 125 19.45 -9.25 -2.76
N TYR A 126 20.25 -8.79 -3.73
CA TYR A 126 20.14 -9.15 -5.13
C TYR A 126 21.43 -9.84 -5.58
N GLU A 127 21.30 -11.05 -6.13
CA GLU A 127 22.41 -11.70 -6.84
C GLU A 127 22.44 -11.23 -8.28
N ILE A 128 23.60 -10.79 -8.73
CA ILE A 128 23.87 -10.38 -10.09
C ILE A 128 24.67 -11.47 -10.78
N TYR A 129 24.20 -11.88 -11.95
CA TYR A 129 24.83 -12.87 -12.81
C TYR A 129 25.17 -12.22 -14.14
N ILE A 130 26.38 -12.49 -14.65
CA ILE A 130 26.85 -12.05 -15.96
C ILE A 130 27.23 -13.28 -16.77
N ASP A 131 26.65 -13.41 -17.96
CA ASP A 131 26.83 -14.56 -18.86
C ASP A 131 26.51 -15.90 -18.16
N GLY A 132 25.52 -15.87 -17.25
CA GLY A 132 25.10 -17.03 -16.44
C GLY A 132 26.02 -17.37 -15.26
N GLN A 133 27.11 -16.63 -15.07
CA GLN A 133 28.02 -16.80 -13.94
C GLN A 133 27.71 -15.80 -12.83
N TYR A 134 27.78 -16.24 -11.57
CA TYR A 134 27.66 -15.33 -10.43
C TYR A 134 28.74 -14.24 -10.51
N TYR A 135 28.32 -12.99 -10.38
CA TYR A 135 29.20 -11.83 -10.44
C TYR A 135 29.35 -11.18 -9.06
N THR A 136 28.24 -10.78 -8.43
CA THR A 136 28.26 -10.17 -7.09
C THR A 136 26.87 -10.22 -6.44
N THR A 137 26.80 -9.93 -5.15
CA THR A 137 25.55 -9.69 -4.41
C THR A 137 25.56 -8.26 -3.91
N GLN A 138 24.45 -7.54 -4.11
CA GLN A 138 24.28 -6.20 -3.58
C GLN A 138 23.05 -6.12 -2.69
N GLN A 139 23.20 -5.43 -1.56
CA GLN A 139 22.12 -5.13 -0.65
C GLN A 139 21.54 -3.75 -0.97
N VAL A 140 20.21 -3.68 -1.05
CA VAL A 140 19.47 -2.45 -1.35
C VAL A 140 18.44 -2.20 -0.25
N ALA A 141 18.54 -1.04 0.40
CA ALA A 141 17.55 -0.56 1.34
C ALA A 141 16.50 0.29 0.62
N PHE A 142 15.24 0.03 0.97
CA PHE A 142 14.06 0.75 0.54
C PHE A 142 13.53 1.47 1.76
#